data_AF-A0A7Y2V1L3-F1
#
_entry.id   AF-A0A7Y2V1L3-F1
#
_cell.length_a   1.000
_cell.length_b   1.000
_cell.length_c   1.000
_cell.angle_alpha   90.00
_cell.angle_beta   90.00
_cell.angle_gamma   90.00
#
_symmetry.space_group_name_H-M   'P 1'
#
loop_
_entity.id
_entity.type
_entity.pdbx_description
1 polymer ?
#
loop_
_entity_poly.entity_id
_entity_poly.type
_entity_poly.pdbx_seq_one_letter_code
_entity_poly.pdbx_strand_id
1 'polypeptide(L)'
;MKRFVELVIEIFEPLFKKYEFELAIKEFTESYSKLVFEKHDKRILMLSEKSIRDGNYYEFTIGNSLCNETNSFDDYHISVNRLYKIIKRKGKDFNPFPSNEKEALRYLEKSKQDFLSCALFFLETDDELFDKVLRLKGIRK
;
A
#
# COMPACT_ATOMS: atom_id res chain seq x y z
N MET A 1 -9.13 15.25 -0.17
CA MET A 1 -8.24 14.37 -0.94
C MET A 1 -6.84 14.97 -1.11
N LYS A 2 -6.66 16.18 -1.65
CA LYS A 2 -5.32 16.77 -1.86
C LYS A 2 -4.43 16.76 -0.60
N ARG A 3 -4.96 17.28 0.51
CA ARG A 3 -4.26 17.26 1.81
C ARG A 3 -3.94 15.85 2.31
N PHE A 4 -4.81 14.88 2.05
CA PHE A 4 -4.57 13.48 2.43
C PHE A 4 -3.42 12.87 1.62
N VAL A 5 -3.32 13.18 0.33
CA VAL A 5 -2.19 12.78 -0.52
C VAL A 5 -0.88 13.39 -0.03
N GLU A 6 -0.90 14.67 0.35
CA GLU A 6 0.27 15.33 0.94
C GLU A 6 0.73 14.62 2.22
N LEU A 7 -0.20 14.32 3.14
CA LEU A 7 0.11 13.58 4.38
C LEU A 7 0.66 12.18 4.12
N VAL A 8 0.08 11.48 3.14
CA VAL A 8 0.57 10.18 2.69
C VAL A 8 2.04 10.28 2.23
N ILE A 9 2.34 11.26 1.38
CA ILE A 9 3.70 11.48 0.88
C ILE A 9 4.64 11.81 2.04
N GLU A 10 4.27 12.75 2.91
CA GLU A 10 5.04 13.14 4.09
C GLU A 10 5.39 11.92 4.99
N ILE A 11 4.46 10.98 5.16
CA ILE A 11 4.63 9.83 6.06
C ILE A 11 5.41 8.68 5.41
N PHE A 12 5.12 8.37 4.14
CA PHE A 12 5.60 7.16 3.46
C PHE A 12 6.76 7.40 2.50
N GLU A 13 6.88 8.56 1.86
CA GLU A 13 7.98 8.83 0.92
C GLU A 13 9.36 8.72 1.59
N PRO A 14 9.61 9.24 2.82
CA PRO A 14 10.90 9.05 3.48
C PRO A 14 11.20 7.58 3.77
N LEU A 15 10.17 6.80 4.07
CA LEU A 15 10.30 5.36 4.30
C LEU A 15 10.71 4.66 2.99
N PHE A 16 10.02 4.93 1.90
CA PHE A 16 10.30 4.30 0.60
C PHE A 16 11.67 4.70 0.06
N LYS A 17 12.07 5.97 0.20
CA LYS A 17 13.41 6.44 -0.15
C LYS A 17 14.53 5.72 0.60
N LYS A 18 14.33 5.41 1.90
CA LYS A 18 15.29 4.60 2.68
C LYS A 18 15.57 3.25 2.03
N TYR A 19 14.61 2.69 1.31
CA TYR A 19 14.70 1.39 0.63
C TYR A 19 14.92 1.53 -0.89
N GLU A 20 15.34 2.72 -1.36
CA GLU A 20 15.66 3.03 -2.76
C GLU A 20 14.45 2.99 -3.71
N PHE A 21 13.24 3.17 -3.19
CA PHE A 21 12.06 3.37 -4.01
C PHE A 21 11.88 4.86 -4.31
N GLU A 22 11.64 5.18 -5.58
CA GLU A 22 11.38 6.54 -6.05
C GLU A 22 9.92 6.72 -6.49
N LEU A 23 9.38 7.92 -6.32
CA LEU A 23 8.02 8.24 -6.76
C LEU A 23 7.99 8.39 -8.28
N ALA A 24 7.41 7.43 -8.98
CA ALA A 24 7.29 7.41 -10.45
C ALA A 24 6.00 8.07 -10.95
N ILE A 25 4.88 7.86 -10.26
CA ILE A 25 3.57 8.40 -10.66
C ILE A 25 2.93 9.12 -9.48
N LYS A 26 2.42 10.32 -9.76
CA LYS A 26 1.60 11.10 -8.84
C LYS A 26 0.40 11.67 -9.59
N GLU A 27 -0.75 11.03 -9.41
CA GLU A 27 -2.00 11.46 -10.00
C GLU A 27 -3.00 11.83 -8.91
N PHE A 28 -3.74 12.90 -9.17
CA PHE A 28 -4.70 13.44 -8.24
C PHE A 28 -5.91 14.00 -8.99
N THR A 29 -7.10 13.57 -8.56
CA THR A 29 -8.38 14.14 -8.96
C THR A 29 -9.25 14.39 -7.72
N GLU A 30 -10.46 14.93 -7.93
CA GLU A 30 -11.41 15.14 -6.83
C GLU A 30 -11.94 13.82 -6.24
N SER A 31 -11.98 12.76 -7.04
CA SER A 31 -12.57 11.47 -6.69
C SER A 31 -11.53 10.40 -6.38
N TYR A 32 -10.30 10.52 -6.86
CA TYR A 32 -9.25 9.55 -6.57
C TYR A 32 -7.87 10.19 -6.48
N SER A 33 -6.93 9.45 -5.90
CA SER A 33 -5.51 9.70 -6.10
C SER A 33 -4.75 8.39 -6.21
N LYS A 34 -3.63 8.46 -6.93
CA LYS A 34 -2.75 7.34 -7.21
C LYS A 34 -1.32 7.81 -7.03
N LEU A 35 -0.57 7.08 -6.22
CA LEU A 35 0.88 7.20 -6.14
C LEU A 35 1.49 5.86 -6.51
N VAL A 36 2.54 5.88 -7.32
CA VAL A 36 3.34 4.68 -7.62
C VAL A 36 4.77 4.98 -7.27
N PHE A 37 5.34 4.16 -6.38
CA PHE A 37 6.76 4.15 -6.11
C PHE A 37 7.41 2.93 -6.75
N GLU A 38 8.60 3.08 -7.31
CA GLU A 38 9.27 2.03 -8.08
C GLU A 38 10.72 1.84 -7.63
N LYS A 39 11.17 0.58 -7.68
CA LYS A 39 12.56 0.16 -7.54
C LYS A 39 12.76 -1.08 -8.39
N HIS A 40 13.61 -1.00 -9.42
CA HIS A 40 13.82 -2.09 -10.38
C HIS A 40 12.48 -2.60 -10.94
N ASP A 41 12.14 -3.87 -10.72
CA ASP A 41 10.90 -4.54 -11.12
C ASP A 41 9.78 -4.49 -10.06
N LYS A 42 10.07 -3.92 -8.87
CA LYS A 42 9.14 -3.80 -7.75
C LYS A 42 8.40 -2.48 -7.78
N ARG A 43 7.10 -2.53 -7.47
CA ARG A 43 6.26 -1.33 -7.41
C ARG A 43 5.37 -1.32 -6.17
N ILE A 44 5.20 -0.14 -5.59
CA ILE A 44 4.27 0.14 -4.50
C ILE A 44 3.19 1.06 -5.07
N LEU A 45 1.98 0.53 -5.19
CA LEU A 45 0.79 1.27 -5.55
C LEU A 45 0.09 1.75 -4.29
N MET A 46 -0.18 3.04 -4.24
CA MET A 46 -1.09 3.63 -3.27
C MET A 46 -2.28 4.21 -4.00
N LEU A 47 -3.45 3.63 -3.77
CA LEU A 47 -4.71 4.17 -4.28
C LEU A 47 -5.49 4.78 -3.14
N SER A 48 -6.15 5.89 -3.40
CA SER A 48 -7.25 6.33 -2.56
C SER A 48 -8.41 6.84 -3.39
N GLU A 49 -9.62 6.55 -2.94
CA GLU A 49 -10.85 6.87 -3.65
C GLU A 49 -11.83 7.50 -2.68
N LYS A 50 -12.55 8.52 -3.14
CA LYS A 50 -13.64 9.14 -2.40
C LYS A 50 -14.93 8.37 -2.68
N SER A 51 -15.34 7.48 -1.77
CA SER A 51 -16.66 6.87 -1.84
C SER A 51 -17.72 7.83 -1.30
N ILE A 52 -18.80 8.00 -2.07
CA ILE A 52 -19.97 8.79 -1.67
C ILE A 52 -20.74 8.08 -0.54
N ARG A 53 -20.62 6.76 -0.42
CA ARG A 53 -21.35 5.95 0.57
C ARG A 53 -20.56 5.66 1.84
N ASP A 54 -19.25 5.41 1.68
CA ASP A 54 -18.46 4.80 2.76
C ASP A 54 -17.34 5.72 3.28
N GLY A 55 -17.00 6.82 2.58
CA GLY A 55 -15.90 7.73 2.92
C GLY A 55 -14.68 7.57 2.01
N ASN A 56 -13.55 8.19 2.35
CA ASN A 56 -12.30 8.05 1.58
C ASN A 56 -11.61 6.69 1.84
N TYR A 57 -11.59 5.82 0.84
CA TYR A 57 -10.85 4.55 0.82
C TYR A 57 -9.37 4.81 0.57
N TYR A 58 -8.48 4.04 1.19
CA TYR A 58 -7.07 3.99 0.81
C TYR A 58 -6.56 2.55 0.81
N GLU A 59 -5.72 2.20 -0.16
CA GLU A 59 -5.08 0.89 -0.29
C GLU A 59 -3.60 1.02 -0.60
N PHE A 60 -2.82 0.17 0.06
CA PHE A 60 -1.41 -0.04 -0.22
C PHE A 60 -1.26 -1.42 -0.81
N THR A 61 -0.73 -1.47 -2.02
CA THR A 61 -0.46 -2.71 -2.73
C THR A 61 0.98 -2.74 -3.17
N ILE A 62 1.64 -3.88 -2.99
CA ILE A 62 3.03 -4.08 -3.39
C ILE A 62 3.08 -5.28 -4.32
N GLY A 63 3.79 -5.17 -5.44
CA GLY A 63 3.94 -6.30 -6.35
C GLY A 63 4.84 -5.98 -7.54
N ASN A 64 4.83 -6.89 -8.49
CA ASN A 64 5.55 -6.78 -9.76
C ASN A 64 4.52 -6.65 -10.89
N SER A 65 4.89 -6.02 -12.00
CA SER A 65 4.00 -5.91 -13.19
C SER A 65 2.70 -5.12 -12.95
N LEU A 66 2.80 -3.93 -12.36
CA LEU A 66 1.68 -2.97 -12.32
C LEU A 66 1.25 -2.54 -13.74
N CYS A 67 -0.01 -2.80 -14.09
CA CYS A 67 -0.68 -2.20 -15.22
C CYS A 67 -1.26 -0.84 -14.83
N ASN A 68 -0.73 0.23 -15.44
CA ASN A 68 -1.11 1.59 -15.10
C ASN A 68 -2.51 1.98 -15.57
N GLU A 69 -3.02 1.33 -16.61
CA GLU A 69 -4.36 1.60 -17.17
C GLU A 69 -5.46 1.04 -16.27
N THR A 70 -5.26 -0.17 -15.75
CA THR A 70 -6.25 -0.85 -14.90
C THR A 70 -6.00 -0.64 -13.41
N ASN A 71 -4.86 -0.02 -13.04
CA ASN A 71 -4.40 0.12 -11.66
C ASN A 71 -4.33 -1.23 -10.91
N SER A 72 -4.07 -2.31 -11.64
CA SER A 72 -3.94 -3.66 -11.10
C SER A 72 -2.55 -4.20 -11.34
N PHE A 73 -2.09 -5.05 -10.44
CA PHE A 73 -0.92 -5.87 -10.71
C PHE A 73 -1.38 -7.11 -11.47
N ASP A 74 -0.74 -7.37 -12.61
CA ASP A 74 -1.05 -8.54 -13.45
C ASP A 74 -0.50 -9.83 -12.84
N ASP A 75 0.54 -9.68 -12.00
CA ASP A 75 1.16 -10.75 -11.24
C ASP A 75 0.80 -10.70 -9.75
N TYR A 76 1.51 -11.48 -8.93
CA TYR A 76 1.33 -11.53 -7.49
C TYR A 76 1.54 -10.15 -6.85
N HIS A 77 0.60 -9.77 -6.01
CA HIS A 77 0.68 -8.55 -5.22
C HIS A 77 0.12 -8.77 -3.81
N ILE A 78 0.56 -7.92 -2.89
CA ILE A 78 0.16 -7.90 -1.50
C ILE A 78 -0.59 -6.62 -1.25
N SER A 79 -1.90 -6.72 -1.03
CA SER A 79 -2.65 -5.66 -0.37
C SER A 79 -2.31 -5.68 1.12
N VAL A 80 -1.57 -4.68 1.58
CA VAL A 80 -1.09 -4.57 2.96
C VAL A 80 -2.26 -4.46 3.94
N ASN A 81 -3.34 -3.79 3.51
CA ASN A 81 -4.60 -3.72 4.26
C ASN A 81 -5.26 -5.10 4.44
N ARG A 82 -5.17 -5.97 3.42
CA ARG A 82 -5.65 -7.36 3.52
C ARG A 82 -4.73 -8.23 4.37
N LEU A 83 -3.41 -8.04 4.27
CA LEU A 83 -2.45 -8.80 5.08
C LEU A 83 -2.62 -8.49 6.58
N TYR A 84 -2.91 -7.24 6.94
CA TYR A 84 -3.28 -6.86 8.30
C TYR A 84 -4.49 -7.63 8.84
N LYS A 85 -5.55 -7.78 8.02
CA LYS A 85 -6.75 -8.56 8.39
C LYS A 85 -6.42 -10.03 8.68
N ILE A 86 -5.59 -10.63 7.82
CA ILE A 86 -5.17 -12.03 7.95
C ILE A 86 -4.35 -12.23 9.23
N ILE A 87 -3.35 -11.38 9.48
CA ILE A 87 -2.46 -11.48 10.65
C ILE A 87 -3.21 -11.24 11.96
N LYS A 88 -4.12 -10.25 12.00
CA LYS A 88 -4.84 -9.90 13.24
C LYS A 88 -6.08 -10.77 13.50
N ARG A 89 -6.42 -11.73 12.62
CA ARG A 89 -7.64 -12.57 12.72
C ARG A 89 -8.91 -11.77 13.05
N LYS A 90 -9.00 -10.52 12.58
CA LYS A 90 -10.15 -9.66 12.90
C LYS A 90 -11.27 -9.94 11.91
N GLY A 91 -12.36 -10.53 12.40
CA GLY A 91 -13.62 -10.70 11.66
C GLY A 91 -14.51 -9.44 11.63
N LYS A 92 -14.00 -8.27 12.02
CA LYS A 92 -14.73 -6.99 11.90
C LYS A 92 -14.33 -6.27 10.63
N ASP A 93 -15.32 -5.71 9.96
CA ASP A 93 -15.14 -4.81 8.82
C ASP A 93 -14.09 -3.75 9.16
N PHE A 94 -12.96 -3.84 8.46
CA PHE A 94 -11.97 -2.78 8.47
C PHE A 94 -12.62 -1.59 7.79
N ASN A 95 -12.82 -0.51 8.56
CA ASN A 95 -13.34 0.74 8.05
C ASN A 95 -12.12 1.67 7.79
N PRO A 96 -11.61 1.76 6.55
CA PRO A 96 -10.45 2.59 6.20
C PRO A 96 -10.76 4.09 6.19
N PHE A 97 -11.88 4.52 6.74
CA PHE A 97 -12.44 5.85 6.52
C PHE A 97 -12.19 6.77 7.71
N PRO A 98 -11.10 7.55 7.72
CA PRO A 98 -10.94 8.61 8.70
C PRO A 98 -11.98 9.72 8.45
N SER A 99 -12.68 10.13 9.51
CA SER A 99 -13.68 11.20 9.43
C SER A 99 -13.07 12.61 9.46
N ASN A 100 -11.79 12.72 9.89
CA ASN A 100 -11.06 13.98 10.01
C ASN A 100 -9.53 13.78 9.89
N GLU A 101 -8.77 14.87 9.78
CA GLU A 101 -7.31 14.86 9.58
C GLU A 101 -6.55 14.17 10.72
N LYS A 102 -6.96 14.39 11.98
CA LYS A 102 -6.33 13.75 13.15
C LYS A 102 -6.51 12.23 13.13
N GLU A 103 -7.69 11.75 12.75
CA GLU A 103 -7.92 10.34 12.52
C GLU A 103 -7.10 9.82 11.35
N ALA A 104 -7.04 10.55 10.23
CA ALA A 104 -6.26 10.17 9.06
C ALA A 104 -4.79 9.99 9.41
N LEU A 105 -4.17 10.93 10.12
CA LEU A 105 -2.80 10.83 10.62
C LEU A 105 -2.59 9.59 11.49
N ARG A 106 -3.48 9.36 12.47
CA ARG A 106 -3.39 8.17 13.34
C ARG A 106 -3.49 6.87 12.54
N TYR A 107 -4.35 6.83 11.52
CA TYR A 107 -4.46 5.67 10.64
C TYR A 107 -3.23 5.49 9.77
N LEU A 108 -2.70 6.56 9.16
CA LEU A 108 -1.50 6.49 8.32
C LEU A 108 -0.28 6.04 9.12
N GLU A 109 -0.07 6.58 10.32
CA GLU A 109 1.02 6.14 11.22
C GLU A 109 0.90 4.68 11.61
N LYS A 110 -0.31 4.24 11.95
CA LYS A 110 -0.56 2.83 12.27
C LYS A 110 -0.33 1.92 11.05
N SER A 111 -0.87 2.31 9.89
CA SER A 111 -0.69 1.57 8.63
C SER A 111 0.77 1.54 8.21
N LYS A 112 1.57 2.57 8.51
CA LYS A 112 3.02 2.55 8.32
C LYS A 112 3.70 1.49 9.18
N GLN A 113 3.32 1.34 10.45
CA GLN A 113 3.87 0.28 11.31
C GLN A 113 3.45 -1.13 10.84
N ASP A 114 2.20 -1.29 10.44
CA ASP A 114 1.67 -2.56 9.93
C ASP A 114 2.33 -2.91 8.58
N PHE A 115 2.51 -1.92 7.70
CA PHE A 115 3.27 -2.00 6.47
C PHE A 115 4.71 -2.43 6.74
N LEU A 116 5.43 -1.75 7.64
CA LEU A 116 6.79 -2.11 8.03
C LEU A 116 6.86 -3.56 8.52
N SER A 117 5.92 -3.99 9.36
CA SER A 117 5.94 -5.35 9.92
C SER A 117 5.78 -6.46 8.87
N CYS A 118 5.16 -6.14 7.73
CA CYS A 118 4.72 -7.12 6.74
C CYS A 118 5.51 -7.04 5.42
N ALA A 119 5.86 -5.83 5.03
CA ALA A 119 6.50 -5.51 3.77
C ALA A 119 8.01 -5.31 3.90
N LEU A 120 8.58 -5.14 5.12
CA LEU A 120 10.04 -5.02 5.27
C LEU A 120 10.77 -6.15 4.55
N PHE A 121 10.27 -7.38 4.72
CA PHE A 121 10.86 -8.54 4.09
C PHE A 121 10.80 -8.43 2.56
N PHE A 122 9.73 -7.90 1.97
CA PHE A 122 9.69 -7.65 0.53
C PHE A 122 10.62 -6.51 0.09
N LEU A 123 10.75 -5.46 0.90
CA LEU A 123 11.59 -4.29 0.60
C LEU A 123 13.09 -4.57 0.71
N GLU A 124 13.48 -5.42 1.65
CA GLU A 124 14.89 -5.72 1.96
C GLU A 124 15.43 -6.93 1.19
N THR A 125 14.57 -7.80 0.68
CA THR A 125 14.97 -9.09 0.14
C THR A 125 14.89 -9.13 -1.38
N ASP A 126 15.89 -9.74 -2.02
CA ASP A 126 15.91 -10.04 -3.45
C ASP A 126 14.79 -11.04 -3.84
N ASP A 127 14.26 -10.90 -5.07
CA ASP A 127 12.95 -11.45 -5.47
C ASP A 127 12.81 -12.97 -5.30
N GLU A 128 13.89 -13.72 -5.50
CA GLU A 128 13.90 -15.18 -5.34
C GLU A 128 13.58 -15.64 -3.91
N LEU A 129 14.06 -14.93 -2.89
CA LEU A 129 13.92 -15.41 -1.50
C LEU A 129 12.51 -15.11 -0.98
N PHE A 130 11.91 -14.00 -1.40
CA PHE A 130 10.51 -13.70 -1.09
C PHE A 130 9.58 -14.75 -1.70
N ASP A 131 9.79 -15.09 -2.98
CA ASP A 131 9.00 -16.11 -3.66
C ASP A 131 9.17 -17.49 -3.01
N LYS A 132 10.40 -17.86 -2.63
CA LYS A 132 10.68 -19.09 -1.86
C LYS A 132 9.92 -19.13 -0.54
N VAL A 133 9.87 -18.04 0.22
CA VAL A 133 9.13 -17.98 1.49
C VAL A 133 7.61 -18.13 1.25
N LEU A 134 7.06 -17.50 0.22
CA LEU A 134 5.64 -17.64 -0.11
C LEU A 134 5.27 -19.06 -0.50
N ARG A 135 6.13 -19.74 -1.29
CA ARG A 135 5.95 -21.16 -1.63
C ARG A 135 6.04 -22.06 -0.41
N LEU A 136 7.03 -21.84 0.46
CA LEU A 136 7.19 -22.58 1.71
C LEU A 136 6.00 -22.40 2.67
N LYS A 137 5.34 -21.24 2.65
CA LYS A 137 4.14 -20.96 3.44
C LYS A 137 2.85 -21.47 2.79
N GLY A 138 2.92 -22.09 1.61
CA GLY A 138 1.75 -22.58 0.87
C GLY A 138 0.83 -21.47 0.36
N ILE A 139 1.33 -20.23 0.32
CA ILE A 139 0.57 -19.05 -0.14
C ILE A 139 0.62 -18.96 -1.67
N ARG A 140 1.72 -19.40 -2.28
CA ARG A 140 1.94 -19.49 -3.74
C ARG A 140 2.37 -20.92 -4.08
N LYS A 141 1.93 -21.47 -5.21
CA LYS A 141 2.37 -22.80 -5.68
C LYS A 141 3.68 -22.69 -6.44
#